data_AF-A0A8H8DRQ0-F1
#
_entry.id   AF-A0A8H8DRQ0-F1
#
_cell.length_a   1.000
_cell.length_b   1.000
_cell.length_c   1.000
_cell.angle_alpha   90.00
_cell.angle_beta   90.00
_cell.angle_gamma   90.00
#
_symmetry.space_group_name_H-M   'P 1'
#
loop_
_entity.id
_entity.type
_entity.pdbx_description
1 polymer ?
#
loop_
_entity_poly.entity_id
_entity_poly.type
_entity_poly.pdbx_seq_one_letter_code
_entity_poly.pdbx_strand_id
1 'polypeptide(L)'
;MANNEFPGSEDEKSVFFIYQNLLMFEESLRQEYISLYLRRRKYSKVFFLWILSWIVYFFYGVFIVPSNYYYVSLLYRLCLLAGIITLLLFYLSGLYSKTLMLPLKFIPYTNKCLHPYNLKIVPNRTVKSRFFRLLPYRLLARPNYGEGGVRLVLLSKGFDRSFCEGWEMFRQEYWTSEQNRLMQKRDKKRTETISKYSERFSKKKKKE
;
A
#
# COMPACT_ATOMS: atom_id res chain seq x y z
N MET A 1 17.63 -13.80 -51.94
CA MET A 1 17.64 -13.04 -50.67
C MET A 1 17.31 -14.01 -49.55
N ALA A 2 18.31 -14.71 -49.04
CA ALA A 2 18.15 -15.56 -47.87
C ALA A 2 18.28 -14.66 -46.63
N ASN A 3 17.23 -14.62 -45.82
CA ASN A 3 17.27 -13.97 -44.51
C ASN A 3 18.22 -14.77 -43.64
N ASN A 4 19.46 -14.29 -43.49
CA ASN A 4 20.37 -14.73 -42.46
C ASN A 4 19.88 -14.12 -41.13
N GLU A 5 18.79 -14.65 -40.59
CA GLU A 5 18.40 -14.39 -39.21
C GLU A 5 19.52 -14.98 -38.33
N PHE A 6 20.29 -14.10 -37.69
CA PHE A 6 21.40 -14.49 -36.83
C PHE A 6 20.84 -15.30 -35.64
N PRO A 7 21.36 -16.51 -35.36
CA PRO A 7 20.77 -17.43 -34.37
C PRO A 7 20.67 -16.83 -32.96
N GLY A 8 21.52 -15.86 -32.61
CA GLY A 8 21.46 -15.17 -31.32
C GLY A 8 20.24 -14.25 -31.12
N SER A 9 19.53 -13.88 -32.19
CA SER A 9 18.37 -12.97 -32.09
C SER A 9 17.12 -13.64 -31.53
N GLU A 10 16.94 -14.94 -31.76
CA GLU A 10 15.82 -15.71 -31.18
C GLU A 10 16.06 -15.98 -29.69
N ASP A 11 17.31 -16.31 -29.34
CA ASP A 11 17.73 -16.49 -27.96
C ASP A 11 17.55 -15.21 -27.14
N GLU A 12 17.95 -14.05 -27.69
CA GLU A 12 17.79 -12.75 -27.02
C GLU A 12 16.31 -12.41 -26.77
N LYS A 13 15.45 -12.64 -27.77
CA LYS A 13 13.98 -12.48 -27.62
C LYS A 13 13.42 -13.39 -26.54
N SER A 14 13.91 -14.63 -26.45
CA SER A 14 13.49 -15.60 -25.44
C SER A 14 13.91 -15.17 -24.02
N VAL A 15 15.13 -14.66 -23.85
CA VAL A 15 15.65 -14.14 -22.57
C VAL A 15 14.86 -12.91 -22.13
N PHE A 16 14.56 -12.01 -23.06
CA PHE A 16 13.71 -10.85 -22.79
C PHE A 16 12.30 -11.27 -22.34
N PHE A 17 11.69 -12.27 -22.97
CA PHE A 17 10.41 -12.82 -22.53
C PHE A 17 10.48 -13.42 -21.12
N ILE A 18 11.58 -14.09 -20.77
CA ILE A 18 11.81 -14.59 -19.40
C ILE A 18 11.89 -13.42 -18.41
N TYR A 19 12.63 -12.35 -18.72
CA TYR A 19 12.68 -11.16 -17.88
C TYR A 19 11.30 -10.50 -17.73
N GLN A 20 10.52 -10.40 -18.80
CA GLN A 20 9.15 -9.88 -18.71
C GLN A 20 8.27 -10.72 -17.78
N ASN A 21 8.36 -12.05 -17.84
CA ASN A 21 7.61 -12.94 -16.96
C ASN A 21 8.06 -12.81 -15.50
N LEU A 22 9.37 -12.70 -15.24
CA LEU A 22 9.91 -12.44 -13.89
C LEU A 22 9.42 -11.10 -13.34
N LEU A 23 9.34 -10.08 -14.19
CA LEU A 23 8.82 -8.76 -13.81
C LEU A 23 7.31 -8.81 -13.53
N MET A 24 6.54 -9.53 -14.35
CA MET A 24 5.12 -9.76 -14.12
C MET A 24 4.87 -10.51 -12.80
N PHE A 25 5.73 -11.49 -12.49
CA PHE A 25 5.71 -12.21 -11.23
C PHE A 25 6.05 -11.30 -10.04
N GLU A 26 7.06 -10.44 -10.17
CA GLU A 26 7.38 -9.45 -9.13
C GLU A 26 6.19 -8.51 -8.87
N GLU A 27 5.50 -8.05 -9.92
CA GLU A 27 4.30 -7.23 -9.80
C GLU A 27 3.15 -7.96 -9.11
N SER A 28 2.89 -9.24 -9.43
CA SER A 28 1.80 -9.99 -8.81
C SER A 28 2.01 -10.16 -7.30
N LEU A 29 3.23 -10.49 -6.88
CA LEU A 29 3.61 -10.56 -5.46
C LEU A 29 3.44 -9.21 -4.76
N ARG A 30 3.76 -8.12 -5.46
CA ARG A 30 3.60 -6.78 -4.92
C ARG A 30 2.12 -6.38 -4.79
N GLN A 31 1.29 -6.70 -5.77
CA GLN A 31 -0.15 -6.48 -5.69
C GLN A 31 -0.76 -7.24 -4.51
N GLU A 32 -0.35 -8.50 -4.32
CA GLU A 32 -0.78 -9.29 -3.17
C GLU A 32 -0.33 -8.63 -1.87
N TYR A 33 0.95 -8.27 -1.73
CA TYR A 33 1.48 -7.56 -0.57
C TYR A 33 0.70 -6.27 -0.25
N ILE A 34 0.41 -5.46 -1.26
CA ILE A 34 -0.36 -4.22 -1.13
C ILE A 34 -1.81 -4.52 -0.72
N SER A 35 -2.43 -5.54 -1.29
CA SER A 35 -3.81 -5.94 -0.95
C SER A 35 -3.96 -6.32 0.53
N LEU A 36 -2.96 -7.03 1.07
CA LEU A 36 -2.90 -7.41 2.48
C LEU A 36 -2.73 -6.19 3.38
N TYR A 37 -1.90 -5.23 2.96
CA TYR A 37 -1.72 -3.96 3.69
C TYR A 37 -2.98 -3.08 3.67
N LEU A 38 -3.67 -2.98 2.53
CA LEU A 38 -4.89 -2.18 2.37
C LEU A 38 -6.07 -2.77 3.15
N ARG A 39 -6.22 -4.10 3.17
CA ARG A 39 -7.26 -4.81 3.94
C ARG A 39 -7.16 -4.52 5.44
N ARG A 40 -5.92 -4.55 5.99
CA ARG A 40 -5.65 -4.20 7.39
C ARG A 40 -6.11 -2.79 7.74
N ARG A 41 -5.97 -1.85 6.81
CA ARG A 41 -6.19 -0.44 7.09
C ARG A 41 -7.65 -0.03 7.02
N LYS A 42 -8.41 -0.57 6.05
CA LYS A 42 -9.81 -0.16 5.82
C LYS A 42 -10.74 -0.62 6.93
N TYR A 43 -10.74 -1.90 7.27
CA TYR A 43 -11.78 -2.44 8.16
C TYR A 43 -11.40 -2.32 9.64
N SER A 44 -10.16 -2.65 9.99
CA SER A 44 -9.74 -2.72 11.40
C SER A 44 -9.61 -1.34 12.06
N LYS A 45 -9.13 -0.32 11.36
CA LYS A 45 -8.93 1.02 11.95
C LYS A 45 -10.17 1.91 11.86
N VAL A 46 -10.91 1.85 10.75
CA VAL A 46 -12.12 2.67 10.60
C VAL A 46 -13.20 2.21 11.56
N PHE A 47 -13.43 0.90 11.66
CA PHE A 47 -14.40 0.34 12.60
C PHE A 47 -14.04 0.63 14.06
N PHE A 48 -12.78 0.43 14.44
CA PHE A 48 -12.32 0.72 15.80
C PHE A 48 -12.38 2.21 16.15
N LEU A 49 -11.95 3.10 15.24
CA LEU A 49 -12.05 4.56 15.47
C LEU A 49 -13.50 5.03 15.53
N TRP A 50 -14.39 4.45 14.72
CA TRP A 50 -15.81 4.76 14.75
C TRP A 50 -16.46 4.34 16.08
N ILE A 51 -16.19 3.12 16.57
CA ILE A 51 -16.65 2.66 17.90
C ILE A 51 -16.07 3.51 19.04
N LEU A 52 -14.78 3.87 18.97
CA LEU A 52 -14.16 4.71 19.98
C LEU A 52 -14.81 6.10 20.03
N SER A 53 -15.05 6.70 18.86
CA SER A 53 -15.76 7.99 18.74
C SER A 53 -17.18 7.91 19.31
N TRP A 54 -17.90 6.81 19.06
CA TRP A 54 -19.21 6.55 19.64
C TRP A 54 -19.15 6.52 21.18
N ILE A 55 -18.24 5.73 21.76
CA ILE A 55 -18.10 5.61 23.22
C ILE A 55 -17.79 6.97 23.86
N VAL A 56 -16.89 7.76 23.28
CA VAL A 56 -16.54 9.10 23.80
C VAL A 56 -17.73 10.05 23.77
N TYR A 57 -18.51 10.07 22.68
CA TYR A 57 -19.70 10.92 22.56
C TYR A 57 -20.77 10.59 23.62
N PHE A 58 -21.08 9.30 23.79
CA PHE A 58 -22.07 8.87 24.77
C PHE A 58 -21.58 9.03 26.22
N PHE A 59 -20.29 8.80 26.45
CA PHE A 59 -19.66 9.05 27.75
C PHE A 59 -19.75 10.54 28.15
N TYR A 60 -19.52 11.45 27.19
CA TYR A 60 -19.68 12.89 27.43
C TYR A 60 -21.11 13.24 27.85
N GLY A 61 -22.12 12.68 27.17
CA GLY A 61 -23.54 12.90 27.48
C GLY A 61 -23.98 12.34 28.84
N VAL A 62 -23.35 11.27 29.35
CA VAL A 62 -23.70 10.71 30.67
C VAL A 62 -23.07 11.49 31.82
N PHE A 63 -21.81 11.94 31.67
CA PHE A 63 -21.04 12.50 32.79
C PHE A 63 -21.09 14.03 32.89
N ILE A 64 -21.09 14.76 31.77
CA ILE A 64 -20.97 16.23 31.81
C ILE A 64 -22.33 16.91 31.80
N VAL A 65 -23.30 16.39 31.04
CA VAL A 65 -24.64 16.99 30.92
C VAL A 65 -25.71 15.97 31.31
N PRO A 66 -25.90 15.69 32.61
CA PRO A 66 -27.00 14.85 33.04
C PRO A 66 -28.32 15.55 32.68
N SER A 67 -29.04 14.98 31.70
CA SER A 67 -30.37 15.45 31.33
C SER A 67 -31.36 15.21 32.48
N ASN A 68 -32.20 16.20 32.78
CA ASN A 68 -33.21 16.13 33.84
C ASN A 68 -34.34 15.11 33.53
N TYR A 69 -34.44 14.68 32.27
CA TYR A 69 -35.40 13.68 31.84
C TYR A 69 -34.88 12.25 32.06
N TYR A 70 -35.61 11.49 32.89
CA TYR A 70 -35.28 10.12 33.24
C TYR A 70 -35.06 9.22 32.00
N TYR A 71 -35.99 9.23 31.03
CA TYR A 71 -35.89 8.40 29.82
C TYR A 71 -34.65 8.70 28.98
N VAL A 72 -34.27 9.98 28.88
CA VAL A 72 -33.08 10.40 28.11
C VAL A 72 -31.81 9.92 28.81
N SER A 73 -31.74 10.03 30.13
CA SER A 73 -30.60 9.53 30.91
C SER A 73 -30.44 8.00 30.82
N LEU A 74 -31.55 7.25 30.81
CA LEU A 74 -31.58 5.81 30.66
C LEU A 74 -31.08 5.41 29.26
N LEU A 75 -31.56 6.09 28.22
CA LEU A 75 -31.16 5.84 26.84
C LEU A 75 -29.65 6.01 26.64
N TYR A 76 -29.05 7.09 27.19
CA TYR A 76 -27.61 7.30 27.11
C TYR A 76 -26.81 6.17 27.79
N ARG A 77 -27.27 5.66 28.94
CA ARG A 77 -26.62 4.54 29.65
C ARG A 77 -26.73 3.23 28.87
N LEU A 78 -27.88 2.95 28.25
CA LEU A 78 -28.07 1.77 27.41
C LEU A 78 -27.19 1.82 26.14
N CYS A 79 -27.12 2.97 25.47
CA CYS A 79 -26.25 3.15 24.31
C CYS A 79 -24.76 3.03 24.67
N LEU A 80 -24.37 3.48 25.86
CA LEU A 80 -23.02 3.30 26.38
C LEU A 80 -22.71 1.81 26.62
N LEU A 81 -23.62 1.08 27.30
CA LEU A 81 -23.49 -0.37 27.51
C LEU A 81 -23.40 -1.13 26.19
N ALA A 82 -24.24 -0.81 25.21
CA ALA A 82 -24.20 -1.42 23.88
C ALA A 82 -22.85 -1.16 23.17
N GLY A 83 -22.28 0.05 23.32
CA GLY A 83 -20.95 0.39 22.80
C GLY A 83 -19.82 -0.43 23.44
N ILE A 84 -19.84 -0.59 24.78
CA ILE A 84 -18.88 -1.41 25.51
C ILE A 84 -18.99 -2.89 25.11
N ILE A 85 -20.21 -3.43 25.07
CA ILE A 85 -20.46 -4.81 24.67
C ILE A 85 -19.96 -5.05 23.24
N THR A 86 -20.24 -4.14 22.31
CA THR A 86 -19.76 -4.24 20.91
C THR A 86 -18.23 -4.19 20.84
N LEU A 87 -17.57 -3.34 21.63
CA LEU A 87 -16.10 -3.29 21.71
C LEU A 87 -15.53 -4.60 22.27
N LEU A 88 -16.16 -5.16 23.30
CA LEU A 88 -15.76 -6.41 23.91
C LEU A 88 -15.95 -7.59 22.95
N LEU A 89 -17.08 -7.68 22.25
CA LEU A 89 -17.29 -8.66 21.18
C LEU A 89 -16.22 -8.53 20.10
N PHE A 90 -15.88 -7.31 19.69
CA PHE A 90 -14.83 -7.07 18.70
C PHE A 90 -13.45 -7.56 19.19
N TYR A 91 -13.15 -7.37 20.48
CA TYR A 91 -11.91 -7.84 21.09
C TYR A 91 -11.87 -9.38 21.19
N LEU A 92 -12.95 -10.00 21.68
CA LEU A 92 -13.04 -11.46 21.86
C LEU A 92 -13.17 -12.23 20.55
N SER A 93 -13.89 -11.67 19.57
CA SER A 93 -14.08 -12.26 18.25
C SER A 93 -12.76 -12.60 17.56
N GLY A 94 -11.64 -11.97 17.97
CA GLY A 94 -10.30 -12.39 17.55
C GLY A 94 -10.03 -12.16 16.06
N LEU A 95 -11.00 -11.61 15.31
CA LEU A 95 -10.83 -11.12 13.94
C LEU A 95 -9.71 -10.08 13.86
N TYR A 96 -9.52 -9.29 14.92
CA TYR A 96 -8.40 -8.36 15.05
C TYR A 96 -7.05 -9.11 15.09
N SER A 97 -6.90 -10.06 16.01
CA SER A 97 -5.65 -10.80 16.22
C SER A 97 -5.26 -11.67 15.02
N LYS A 98 -6.22 -12.36 14.40
CA LYS A 98 -5.99 -13.26 13.24
C LYS A 98 -5.66 -12.48 11.96
N THR A 99 -6.22 -11.28 11.77
CA THR A 99 -6.02 -10.48 10.54
C THR A 99 -4.76 -9.61 10.58
N LEU A 100 -4.20 -9.33 11.75
CA LEU A 100 -3.07 -8.39 11.90
C LEU A 100 -1.67 -8.99 11.75
N MET A 101 -1.52 -10.30 11.93
CA MET A 101 -0.22 -10.97 11.82
C MET A 101 0.14 -11.39 10.38
N LEU A 102 -0.83 -11.41 9.47
CA LEU A 102 -0.63 -11.88 8.09
C LEU A 102 0.42 -11.09 7.27
N PRO A 103 0.47 -9.72 7.28
CA PRO A 103 1.45 -9.00 6.46
C PRO A 103 2.90 -9.21 6.94
N LEU A 104 3.10 -9.54 8.23
CA LEU A 104 4.43 -9.86 8.77
C LEU A 104 4.87 -11.27 8.38
N LYS A 105 3.91 -12.19 8.19
CA LYS A 105 4.14 -13.58 7.80
C LYS A 105 4.23 -13.79 6.29
N PHE A 106 3.75 -12.85 5.47
CA PHE A 106 3.81 -12.93 4.01
C PHE A 106 5.25 -13.17 3.52
N ILE A 107 6.20 -12.34 3.95
CA ILE A 107 7.59 -12.43 3.48
C ILE A 107 8.25 -13.79 3.78
N PRO A 108 8.29 -14.28 5.03
CA PRO A 108 8.90 -15.57 5.31
C PRO A 108 8.16 -16.73 4.66
N TYR A 109 6.83 -16.66 4.51
CA TYR A 109 6.05 -17.69 3.83
C TYR A 109 6.38 -17.77 2.34
N THR A 110 6.36 -16.62 1.65
CA THR A 110 6.71 -16.56 0.23
C THR A 110 8.17 -16.92 0.00
N ASN A 111 9.10 -16.50 0.87
CA ASN A 111 10.50 -16.93 0.78
C ASN A 111 10.66 -18.45 0.92
N LYS A 112 9.84 -19.11 1.74
CA LYS A 112 9.84 -20.58 1.83
C LYS A 112 9.36 -21.22 0.51
N CYS A 113 8.37 -20.65 -0.15
CA CYS A 113 7.88 -21.10 -1.45
C CYS A 113 8.84 -20.78 -2.60
N LEU A 114 9.62 -19.71 -2.50
CA LEU A 114 10.58 -19.27 -3.52
C LEU A 114 11.95 -19.95 -3.41
N HIS A 115 12.26 -20.51 -2.24
CA HIS A 115 13.53 -21.20 -2.01
C HIS A 115 13.84 -22.30 -3.03
N PRO A 116 12.90 -23.19 -3.42
CA PRO A 116 13.15 -24.20 -4.46
C PRO A 116 13.53 -23.62 -5.83
N TYR A 117 13.09 -22.39 -6.11
CA TYR A 117 13.32 -21.71 -7.38
C TYR A 117 14.58 -20.82 -7.37
N ASN A 118 15.40 -20.86 -6.31
CA ASN A 118 16.53 -19.94 -6.12
C ASN A 118 16.14 -18.46 -6.21
N LEU A 119 14.91 -18.14 -5.78
CA LEU A 119 14.38 -16.79 -5.74
C LEU A 119 14.22 -16.35 -4.28
N LYS A 120 14.38 -15.05 -4.03
CA LYS A 120 14.13 -14.46 -2.72
C LYS A 120 13.46 -13.13 -2.88
N ILE A 121 12.45 -12.88 -2.04
CA ILE A 121 11.85 -11.55 -1.94
C ILE A 121 12.47 -10.77 -0.80
N VAL A 122 12.75 -9.50 -1.09
CA VAL A 122 13.30 -8.55 -0.12
C VAL A 122 12.36 -7.34 -0.05
N PRO A 123 11.93 -6.93 1.15
CA PRO A 123 11.15 -5.71 1.28
C PRO A 123 12.03 -4.49 0.98
N ASN A 124 11.60 -3.60 0.08
CA ASN A 124 12.27 -2.32 -0.11
C ASN A 124 11.83 -1.36 1.01
N ARG A 125 12.61 -1.33 2.09
CA ARG A 125 12.32 -0.52 3.27
C ARG A 125 12.74 0.92 2.99
N THR A 126 11.86 1.70 2.37
CA THR A 126 12.07 3.16 2.32
C THR A 126 12.07 3.71 3.74
N VAL A 127 13.24 4.13 4.21
CA VAL A 127 13.48 4.61 5.58
C VAL A 127 12.86 6.00 5.74
N LYS A 128 11.53 6.10 5.77
CA LYS A 128 10.87 7.36 6.14
C LYS A 128 10.85 7.47 7.67
N SER A 129 11.73 8.34 8.19
CA SER A 129 11.86 8.87 9.55
C SER A 129 10.97 8.25 10.65
N ARG A 130 11.63 7.77 11.73
CA ARG A 130 10.99 7.26 12.96
C ARG A 130 9.97 8.25 13.55
N PHE A 131 10.15 9.54 13.28
CA PHE A 131 9.35 10.65 13.83
C PHE A 131 7.88 10.62 13.38
N PHE A 132 7.60 10.17 12.16
CA PHE A 132 6.25 10.18 11.61
C PHE A 132 5.41 8.94 11.98
N ARG A 133 5.82 8.17 13.00
CA ARG A 133 5.16 6.91 13.38
C ARG A 133 3.79 7.14 14.06
N LEU A 134 3.60 8.30 14.68
CA LEU A 134 2.40 8.65 15.43
C LEU A 134 1.31 9.34 14.59
N LEU A 135 1.64 9.83 13.40
CA LEU A 135 0.76 10.74 12.67
C LEU A 135 -0.26 9.98 11.79
N PRO A 136 -1.56 10.31 11.87
CA PRO A 136 -2.63 9.65 11.12
C PRO A 136 -2.52 9.79 9.60
N TYR A 137 -1.70 10.71 9.07
CA TYR A 137 -1.47 10.80 7.62
C TYR A 137 -0.65 9.63 7.06
N ARG A 138 0.15 8.95 7.90
CA ARG A 138 0.86 7.71 7.52
C ARG A 138 -0.10 6.54 7.31
N LEU A 139 -1.32 6.66 7.83
CA LEU A 139 -2.42 5.83 7.38
C LEU A 139 -2.60 6.15 5.89
N LEU A 140 -2.98 7.38 5.50
CA LEU A 140 -3.37 7.76 4.12
C LEU A 140 -2.28 7.64 3.07
N ALA A 141 -1.01 7.66 3.47
CA ALA A 141 0.11 7.39 2.59
C ALA A 141 0.00 5.97 2.00
N ARG A 142 -0.45 5.89 0.74
CA ARG A 142 -0.34 4.65 -0.02
C ARG A 142 1.14 4.28 -0.12
N PRO A 143 1.52 2.99 0.00
CA PRO A 143 2.86 2.57 -0.38
C PRO A 143 3.13 3.12 -1.78
N ASN A 144 4.28 3.77 -1.98
CA ASN A 144 4.62 4.37 -3.26
C ASN A 144 4.56 3.27 -4.33
N TYR A 145 3.63 3.38 -5.27
CA TYR A 145 3.64 2.60 -6.50
C TYR A 145 4.96 2.92 -7.23
N GLY A 146 5.79 1.92 -7.49
CA GLY A 146 7.19 2.07 -7.92
C GLY A 146 8.10 1.04 -7.25
N GLU A 147 9.36 1.40 -6.98
CA GLU A 147 10.31 0.59 -6.18
C GLU A 147 9.83 0.24 -4.75
N GLY A 148 8.70 0.77 -4.30
CA GLY A 148 8.20 0.62 -2.93
C GLY A 148 7.43 -0.68 -2.71
N GLY A 149 7.85 -1.48 -1.74
CA GLY A 149 7.11 -2.66 -1.27
C GLY A 149 8.01 -3.87 -1.13
N VAL A 150 8.10 -4.66 -2.21
CA VAL A 150 8.87 -5.91 -2.29
C VAL A 150 9.55 -5.95 -3.65
N ARG A 151 10.84 -6.34 -3.67
CA ARG A 151 11.61 -6.65 -4.87
C ARG A 151 11.95 -8.14 -4.90
N LEU A 152 11.95 -8.73 -6.07
CA LEU A 152 12.48 -10.07 -6.28
C LEU A 152 14.01 -10.01 -6.27
N VAL A 153 14.71 -11.08 -5.95
CA VAL A 153 16.17 -11.18 -6.04
C VAL A 153 16.48 -12.61 -6.47
N LEU A 154 17.22 -12.75 -7.57
CA LEU A 154 17.74 -14.04 -8.03
C LEU A 154 18.94 -14.40 -7.15
N LEU A 155 18.99 -15.63 -6.64
CA LEU A 155 20.18 -16.13 -5.96
C LEU A 155 21.19 -16.64 -7.00
N SER A 156 22.44 -16.21 -6.86
CA SER A 156 23.56 -16.58 -7.75
C SER A 156 23.87 -18.09 -7.78
N LYS A 157 23.37 -18.87 -6.81
CA LYS A 157 23.60 -20.33 -6.75
C LYS A 157 22.89 -21.09 -7.86
N GLY A 158 21.79 -20.56 -8.40
CA GLY A 158 20.92 -21.26 -9.35
C GLY A 158 20.90 -20.68 -10.76
N PHE A 159 21.60 -19.56 -11.01
CA PHE A 159 21.54 -18.83 -12.27
C PHE A 159 22.94 -18.41 -12.71
N ASP A 160 23.14 -18.30 -14.02
CA ASP A 160 24.38 -17.75 -14.55
C ASP A 160 24.55 -16.28 -14.13
N ARG A 161 25.80 -15.87 -13.91
CA ARG A 161 26.12 -14.51 -13.47
C ARG A 161 25.69 -13.47 -14.50
N SER A 162 25.89 -13.76 -15.78
CA SER A 162 25.51 -12.86 -16.87
C SER A 162 23.99 -12.64 -16.94
N PHE A 163 23.21 -13.69 -16.65
CA PHE A 163 21.76 -13.62 -16.57
C PHE A 163 21.28 -12.79 -15.37
N CYS A 164 21.90 -12.97 -14.19
CA CYS A 164 21.57 -12.14 -13.02
C CYS A 164 21.88 -10.66 -13.26
N GLU A 165 23.01 -10.34 -13.88
CA GLU A 165 23.40 -8.97 -14.23
C GLU A 165 22.43 -8.39 -15.28
N GLY A 166 22.08 -9.16 -16.31
CA GLY A 166 21.09 -8.76 -17.32
C GLY A 166 19.70 -8.49 -16.74
N TRP A 167 19.24 -9.33 -15.81
CA TRP A 167 17.98 -9.13 -15.09
C TRP A 167 17.96 -7.83 -14.28
N GLU A 168 19.02 -7.55 -13.50
CA GLU A 168 19.08 -6.33 -12.68
C GLU A 168 19.12 -5.07 -13.57
N MET A 169 19.83 -5.11 -14.71
CA MET A 169 19.82 -4.00 -15.67
C MET A 169 18.44 -3.79 -16.28
N PHE A 170 17.81 -4.84 -16.80
CA PHE A 170 16.46 -4.76 -17.38
C PHE A 170 15.44 -4.22 -16.38
N ARG A 171 15.48 -4.73 -15.14
CA ARG A 171 14.61 -4.25 -14.06
C ARG A 171 14.85 -2.75 -13.78
N GLN A 172 16.11 -2.34 -13.64
CA GLN A 172 16.46 -0.96 -13.31
C GLN A 172 15.98 0.00 -14.41
N GLU A 173 16.17 -0.37 -15.67
CA GLU A 173 15.71 0.39 -16.82
C GLU A 173 14.18 0.51 -16.85
N TYR A 174 13.47 -0.60 -16.62
CA TYR A 174 12.01 -0.60 -16.52
C TYR A 174 11.51 0.35 -15.43
N TRP A 175 12.07 0.28 -14.21
CA TRP A 175 11.65 1.14 -13.11
C TRP A 175 12.00 2.60 -13.35
N THR A 176 13.16 2.88 -13.93
CA THR A 176 13.57 4.25 -14.27
C THR A 176 12.60 4.86 -15.29
N SER A 177 12.25 4.10 -16.32
CA SER A 177 11.27 4.48 -17.33
C SER A 177 9.88 4.71 -16.73
N GLU A 178 9.44 3.81 -15.85
CA GLU A 178 8.15 3.94 -15.18
C GLU A 178 8.10 5.13 -14.22
N GLN A 179 9.19 5.41 -13.49
CA GLN A 179 9.29 6.61 -12.64
C GLN A 179 9.24 7.90 -13.47
N ASN A 180 9.97 7.96 -14.59
CA ASN A 180 9.94 9.10 -15.50
C ASN A 180 8.52 9.35 -16.04
N ARG A 181 7.81 8.29 -16.44
CA ARG A 181 6.41 8.37 -16.88
C ARG A 181 5.49 8.93 -15.80
N LEU A 182 5.67 8.51 -14.55
CA LEU A 182 4.89 9.01 -13.42
C LEU A 182 5.22 10.47 -13.08
N MET A 183 6.49 10.87 -13.15
CA MET A 183 6.92 12.25 -12.93
C MET A 183 6.32 13.18 -13.96
N GLN A 184 6.41 12.84 -15.25
CA GLN A 184 5.80 13.63 -16.33
C GLN A 184 4.29 13.83 -16.13
N LYS A 185 3.56 12.78 -15.72
CA LYS A 185 2.12 12.89 -15.42
C LYS A 185 1.85 13.84 -14.24
N ARG A 186 2.69 13.81 -13.20
CA ARG A 186 2.55 14.67 -12.01
C ARG A 186 2.86 16.13 -12.36
N ASP A 187 3.88 16.37 -13.16
CA ASP A 187 4.26 17.71 -13.60
C ASP A 187 3.21 18.31 -14.51
N LYS A 188 2.71 17.55 -15.48
CA LYS A 188 1.57 17.95 -16.32
C LYS A 188 0.36 18.36 -15.47
N LYS A 189 -0.03 17.52 -14.51
CA LYS A 189 -1.16 17.81 -13.60
C LYS A 189 -0.91 19.05 -12.74
N ARG A 190 0.33 19.26 -12.28
CA ARG A 190 0.71 20.47 -11.52
C ARG A 190 0.57 21.71 -12.38
N THR A 191 1.09 21.69 -13.61
CA THR A 191 0.98 22.81 -14.56
C THR A 191 -0.47 23.13 -14.87
N GLU A 192 -1.31 22.13 -15.11
CA GLU A 192 -2.76 22.30 -15.31
C GLU A 192 -3.47 22.93 -14.09
N THR A 193 -3.08 22.54 -12.86
CA THR A 193 -3.64 23.16 -11.66
C THR A 193 -3.21 24.62 -11.48
N ILE A 194 -1.95 24.93 -11.79
CA ILE A 194 -1.40 26.29 -11.70
C ILE A 194 -2.06 27.19 -12.75
N SER A 195 -2.18 26.74 -14.00
CA SER A 195 -2.85 27.51 -15.06
C SER A 195 -4.30 27.81 -14.69
N LYS A 196 -5.05 26.81 -14.23
CA LYS A 196 -6.44 26.98 -13.77
C LYS A 196 -6.56 27.97 -12.59
N TYR A 197 -5.61 27.98 -11.67
CA TYR A 197 -5.58 28.95 -10.57
C TYR A 197 -5.31 30.37 -11.09
N SER A 198 -4.33 30.54 -11.98
CA SER A 198 -3.99 31.82 -12.58
C SER A 198 -5.15 32.44 -13.38
N GLU A 199 -5.89 31.63 -14.14
CA GLU A 199 -7.09 32.06 -14.88
C GLU A 199 -8.20 32.54 -13.94
N ARG A 200 -8.43 31.81 -12.84
CA ARG A 200 -9.42 32.20 -11.81
C ARG A 200 -9.05 33.52 -11.15
N PHE A 201 -7.77 33.72 -10.85
CA PHE A 201 -7.27 34.96 -10.27
C PHE A 201 -7.45 36.14 -11.23
N SER A 202 -7.12 35.97 -12.51
CA SER A 202 -7.33 36.98 -13.55
C SER A 202 -8.81 37.35 -13.74
N LYS A 203 -9.72 36.35 -13.73
CA LYS A 203 -11.17 36.60 -13.80
C LYS A 203 -11.72 37.35 -12.58
N LYS A 204 -11.16 37.12 -11.38
CA LYS A 204 -11.56 37.83 -10.16
C LYS A 204 -11.15 39.31 -10.23
N LYS A 205 -9.91 39.58 -10.65
CA LYS A 205 -9.39 40.96 -10.79
C LYS A 205 -10.12 41.81 -11.83
N LYS A 206 -10.70 41.20 -12.88
CA LYS A 206 -11.52 41.91 -13.88
C LYS A 206 -12.95 42.25 -13.43
N LYS A 207 -13.41 41.71 -12.30
CA LYS A 207 -14.76 41.95 -11.75
C LYS A 207 -14.78 43.00 -10.64
N GLU A 208 -13.61 43.32 -10.09
CA GLU A 208 -13.37 44.45 -9.19
C GLU A 208 -13.03 45.69 -10.03
#